data_AF-A0A368NBJ8-F1
#
_entry.id   AF-A0A368NBJ8-F1
#
_cell.length_a   1.000
_cell.length_b   1.000
_cell.length_c   1.000
_cell.angle_alpha   90.00
_cell.angle_beta   90.00
_cell.angle_gamma   90.00
#
_symmetry.space_group_name_H-M   'P 1'
#
loop_
_entity.id
_entity.type
_entity.pdbx_description
1 polymer ?
#
loop_
_entity_poly.entity_id
_entity_poly.type
_entity_poly.pdbx_seq_one_letter_code
_entity_poly.pdbx_strand_id
1 'polypeptide(L)' 'MKLTEYTASYGRKVQLERFEPVEVFESVTATIEEGDDLEVVSKELGELVRENAERNLMTRVLAKKMTEEGTDGDE' A
#
# COMPACT_ATOMS: atom_id res chain seq x y z
N MET A 1 28.02 -1.93 17.54
CA MET A 1 26.69 -1.60 17.02
C MET A 1 26.11 -2.85 16.41
N LYS A 2 25.08 -3.42 17.04
CA LYS A 2 24.23 -4.44 16.40
C LYS A 2 23.10 -3.73 15.67
N LEU A 3 23.14 -3.72 14.35
CA LEU A 3 22.04 -3.26 13.50
C LEU A 3 21.07 -4.42 13.32
N THR A 4 19.77 -4.17 13.50
CA THR A 4 18.72 -5.16 13.26
C THR A 4 17.86 -4.69 12.11
N GLU A 5 17.62 -5.55 11.13
CA GLU A 5 16.70 -5.25 10.03
C GLU A 5 15.27 -5.56 10.46
N TYR A 6 14.35 -4.63 10.20
CA TYR A 6 12.93 -4.80 10.45
C TYR A 6 12.14 -4.51 9.17
N THR A 7 11.23 -5.42 8.83
CA THR A 7 10.38 -5.30 7.64
C THR A 7 8.91 -5.20 8.06
N ALA A 8 8.26 -4.11 7.69
CA ALA A 8 6.81 -3.96 7.74
C ALA A 8 6.22 -4.26 6.36
N SER A 9 5.12 -5.00 6.31
CA SER A 9 4.41 -5.30 5.07
C SER A 9 2.90 -5.20 5.25
N TYR A 10 2.21 -4.74 4.22
CA TYR A 10 0.76 -4.64 4.20
C TYR A 10 0.24 -4.94 2.79
N GLY A 11 -0.80 -5.77 2.73
CA GLY A 11 -1.47 -6.12 1.49
C GLY A 11 -2.97 -5.95 1.63
N ARG A 12 -3.61 -5.44 0.58
CA ARG A 12 -5.07 -5.28 0.53
C ARG A 12 -5.60 -5.66 -0.86
N LYS A 13 -6.72 -6.37 -0.84
CA LYS A 13 -7.48 -6.75 -2.02
C LYS A 13 -8.91 -6.21 -1.93
N VAL A 14 -9.39 -5.61 -3.01
CA VAL A 14 -10.77 -5.10 -3.13
C VAL A 14 -11.42 -5.69 -4.37
N GLN A 15 -12.59 -6.28 -4.18
CA GLN A 15 -13.48 -6.70 -5.25
C GLN A 15 -14.40 -5.53 -5.63
N LEU A 16 -14.45 -5.21 -6.92
CA LEU A 16 -15.44 -4.28 -7.48
C LEU A 16 -16.46 -5.11 -8.28
N GLU A 17 -17.73 -4.74 -8.27
CA GLU A 17 -18.81 -5.58 -8.81
C GLU A 17 -18.65 -5.93 -10.31
N ARG A 18 -18.06 -5.03 -11.09
CA ARG A 18 -17.90 -5.16 -12.55
C ARG A 18 -16.45 -5.30 -13.02
N PHE A 19 -15.49 -5.42 -12.11
CA PHE A 19 -14.08 -5.49 -12.47
C PHE A 19 -13.36 -6.67 -11.85
N GLU A 20 -12.25 -7.05 -12.46
CA GLU A 20 -11.27 -7.90 -11.81
C GLU A 20 -10.79 -7.27 -10.49
N PRO A 21 -10.63 -8.07 -9.42
CA PRO A 21 -10.20 -7.57 -8.13
C PRO A 21 -8.90 -6.76 -8.24
N VAL A 22 -8.84 -5.65 -7.51
CA VAL A 22 -7.65 -4.82 -7.40
C VAL A 22 -6.89 -5.23 -6.15
N GLU A 23 -5.64 -5.62 -6.33
CA GLU A 23 -4.75 -6.02 -5.26
C GLU A 23 -3.52 -5.12 -5.24
N VAL A 24 -3.10 -4.76 -4.02
CA VAL A 24 -1.88 -4.03 -3.74
C VAL A 24 -1.13 -4.71 -2.60
N PHE A 25 0.19 -4.70 -2.71
CA PHE A 25 1.09 -5.17 -1.67
C PHE A 25 2.24 -4.18 -1.59
N GLU A 26 2.55 -3.74 -0.38
CA GLU A 26 3.66 -2.84 -0.08
C GLU A 26 4.47 -3.40 1.08
N SER A 27 5.78 -3.17 1.03
CA SER A 27 6.70 -3.52 2.10
C SER A 27 7.81 -2.49 2.21
N VAL A 28 8.20 -2.16 3.43
CA VAL A 28 9.35 -1.30 3.72
C VAL A 28 10.26 -2.01 4.72
N THR A 29 11.55 -1.99 4.45
CA THR A 29 12.59 -2.48 5.34
C THR A 29 13.38 -1.30 5.89
N ALA A 30 13.58 -1.27 7.19
CA ALA A 30 14.40 -0.28 7.88
C ALA A 30 15.52 -0.98 8.65
N THR A 31 16.65 -0.29 8.76
CA THR A 31 17.75 -0.68 9.64
C THR A 31 17.58 0.06 10.97
N ILE A 32 17.55 -0.69 12.06
CA ILE A 32 17.31 -0.16 13.41
C ILE A 32 18.62 -0.17 14.19
N GLU A 33 18.93 0.96 14.84
CA GLU A 33 20.11 1.14 15.67
C GLU A 33 19.91 0.62 17.11
N GLU A 34 21.02 0.37 17.79
CA GLU A 34 21.03 -0.13 19.16
C GLU A 34 20.65 1.01 20.13
N GLY A 35 19.37 1.10 20.48
CA GLY A 35 18.80 2.16 21.33
C GLY A 35 17.45 2.70 20.84
N ASP A 36 17.08 2.39 19.60
CA ASP A 36 15.77 2.74 19.06
C ASP A 36 14.64 1.93 19.72
N ASP A 37 13.50 2.58 19.91
CA ASP A 37 12.30 1.92 20.41
C ASP A 37 11.62 1.15 19.28
N LEU A 38 11.75 -0.19 19.32
CA LEU A 38 11.17 -1.09 18.32
C LEU A 38 9.65 -0.94 18.19
N GLU A 39 8.93 -0.60 19.27
CA GLU A 39 7.48 -0.44 19.23
C GLU A 39 7.09 0.82 18.45
N VAL A 40 7.84 1.91 18.67
CA VAL A 40 7.67 3.16 17.91
C VAL A 40 8.00 2.94 16.44
N VAL A 41 9.17 2.36 16.14
CA VAL A 41 9.61 2.11 14.75
C VAL A 41 8.64 1.18 14.02
N SER A 42 8.19 0.11 14.68
CA SER A 42 7.20 -0.81 14.11
C SER A 42 5.89 -0.11 13.77
N LYS A 43 5.39 0.74 14.67
CA LYS A 43 4.15 1.49 14.47
C LYS A 43 4.28 2.46 13.29
N GLU A 44 5.35 3.26 13.24
CA GLU A 44 5.57 4.23 12.17
C GLU A 44 5.72 3.56 10.80
N LEU A 45 6.51 2.49 10.72
CA LEU A 45 6.67 1.72 9.48
C LEU A 45 5.35 1.06 9.05
N GLY A 46 4.58 0.55 10.00
CA GLY A 46 3.26 -0.03 9.74
C GLY A 46 2.27 0.99 9.17
N GLU A 47 2.23 2.20 9.75
CA GLU A 47 1.39 3.30 9.27
C GLU A 47 1.81 3.74 7.87
N LEU A 48 3.11 3.91 7.63
CA LEU A 48 3.66 4.30 6.33
C LEU A 48 3.32 3.29 5.23
N VAL A 49 3.59 2.01 5.46
CA VAL A 49 3.35 0.95 4.47
C VAL A 49 1.86 0.84 4.16
N ARG A 50 1.00 0.95 5.18
CA ARG A 50 -0.45 0.96 5.00
C ARG A 50 -0.90 2.15 4.16
N GLU A 51 -0.48 3.37 4.49
CA GLU A 51 -0.88 4.57 3.73
C GLU A 51 -0.45 4.52 2.27
N ASN A 52 0.76 4.02 2.00
CA ASN A 52 1.25 3.82 0.64
C ASN A 52 0.40 2.83 -0.14
N ALA A 53 0.08 1.69 0.48
CA ALA A 53 -0.77 0.67 -0.14
C ALA A 53 -2.18 1.21 -0.44
N GLU A 54 -2.79 1.91 0.52
CA GLU A 54 -4.13 2.48 0.36
C GLU A 54 -4.18 3.56 -0.73
N ARG A 55 -3.14 4.41 -0.82
CA ARG A 55 -3.01 5.39 -1.91
C ARG A 55 -2.90 4.69 -3.27
N ASN A 56 -2.07 3.65 -3.36
CA ASN A 56 -1.90 2.89 -4.59
C ASN A 56 -3.19 2.16 -4.99
N LEU A 57 -3.91 1.62 -4.02
CA LEU A 57 -5.22 1.00 -4.23
C LEU A 57 -6.22 2.01 -4.77
N MET A 58 -6.33 3.18 -4.14
CA MET A 58 -7.24 4.24 -4.57
C MET A 58 -6.94 4.69 -6.00
N THR A 59 -5.67 4.95 -6.34
CA THR A 59 -5.26 5.31 -7.69
C THR A 59 -5.65 4.23 -8.71
N ARG A 60 -5.42 2.94 -8.41
CA ARG A 60 -5.78 1.83 -9.30
C ARG A 60 -7.30 1.68 -9.45
N VAL A 61 -8.05 1.86 -8.38
CA VAL A 61 -9.53 1.83 -8.42
C VAL A 61 -10.07 2.98 -9.25
N LEU A 62 -9.55 4.21 -9.08
CA LEU A 62 -9.98 5.38 -9.86
C LEU A 62 -9.65 5.22 -11.34
N ALA A 63 -8.46 4.73 -11.68
CA ALA A 63 -8.08 4.46 -13.06
C ALA A 63 -9.02 3.46 -13.75
N LYS A 64 -9.42 2.39 -13.04
CA LYS A 64 -10.41 1.42 -13.56
C LYS A 64 -11.77 2.05 -13.80
N LYS A 65 -12.26 2.89 -12.87
CA LYS A 65 -13.54 3.59 -13.02
C LYS A 65 -13.56 4.59 -14.18
N MET A 66 -12.50 5.38 -14.33
CA MET A 66 -12.39 6.35 -15.44
C MET A 66 -12.31 5.68 -16.81
N THR A 67 -11.80 4.44 -16.89
CA THR A 67 -11.77 3.67 -18.14
C THR A 67 -13.19 3.28 -18.60
N GLU A 68 -14.12 3.02 -17.67
CA GLU A 68 -15.53 2.80 -18.02
C GLU A 68 -16.20 4.12 -18.46
N GLU A 69 -16.02 5.21 -17.73
CA GLU A 69 -16.67 6.50 -18.05
C GLU A 69 -16.15 7.14 -19.36
N GLY A 70 -14.91 6.84 -19.76
CA GLY A 70 -14.31 7.34 -21.00
C GLY A 70 -14.68 6.59 -22.28
N THR A 71 -15.49 5.52 -22.20
CA THR A 71 -15.85 4.69 -23.37
C THR A 71 -17.23 5.03 -23.97
N ASP A 72 -17.96 6.01 -23.42
CA ASP A 72 -19.28 6.45 -23.92
C ASP A 72 -19.26 7.79 -24.72
N GLY A 73 -18.09 8.20 -25.24
CA GLY A 73 -17.89 9.55 -25.79
C GLY A 73 -17.35 9.68 -27.22
N ASP A 74 -17.26 8.60 -27.99
CA ASP A 74 -16.89 8.64 -29.42
C ASP A 74 -17.96 7.91 -30.27
N GLU A 75 -19.07 8.61 -30.54
CA GLU A 75 -19.96 8.40 -31.69
C GLU A 75 -20.13 9.72 -32.47
#